data_AF-A0A554FQ62-F1
#
_entry.id   AF-A0A554FQ62-F1
#
_cell.length_a   1.000
_cell.length_b   1.000
_cell.length_c   1.000
_cell.angle_alpha   90.00
_cell.angle_beta   90.00
_cell.angle_gamma   90.00
#
_symmetry.space_group_name_H-M   'P 1'
#
loop_
_entity.id
_entity.type
_entity.pdbx_description
1 polymer ?
#
loop_
_entity_poly.entity_id
_entity_poly.type
_entity_poly.pdbx_seq_one_letter_code
_entity_poly.pdbx_strand_id
1 'polypeptide(L)'
;MGARHTRLAAALAAAWEAEVVSARRMTGLAERMTDARVRARLMVLAAFCRAHASRLLARLAALGRGPLPVPPEEIDLDPDTVLELRREGAFARASAARYETTAEMARQHADLSSAWVCELNRTEEQDRARELLALAEGALAAVRRESQVVAAPADS
;
A
#
# COMPACT_ATOMS: atom_id res chain seq x y z
N MET A 1 -4.03 -11.57 31.70
CA MET A 1 -4.72 -11.42 30.40
C MET A 1 -4.34 -10.12 29.63
N GLY A 2 -3.23 -9.42 29.95
CA GLY A 2 -2.97 -8.06 29.44
C GLY A 2 -1.98 -7.89 28.27
N ALA A 3 -0.81 -8.55 28.31
CA ALA A 3 0.30 -8.22 27.39
C ALA A 3 0.15 -8.73 25.94
N ARG A 4 -0.65 -9.78 25.74
CA ARG A 4 -0.84 -10.35 24.40
C ARG A 4 -1.86 -9.53 23.58
N HIS A 5 -2.98 -9.11 24.19
CA HIS A 5 -3.96 -8.22 23.53
C HIS A 5 -3.38 -6.85 23.18
N THR A 6 -2.41 -6.34 23.96
CA THR A 6 -1.69 -5.11 23.63
C THR A 6 -0.82 -5.26 22.39
N ARG A 7 -0.24 -6.44 22.14
CA ARG A 7 0.59 -6.68 20.96
C ARG A 7 -0.23 -6.75 19.68
N LEU A 8 -1.38 -7.44 19.71
CA LEU A 8 -2.30 -7.47 18.57
C LEU A 8 -2.82 -6.05 18.24
N ALA A 9 -3.25 -5.29 19.25
CA ALA A 9 -3.70 -3.92 19.05
C ALA A 9 -2.60 -3.02 18.44
N ALA A 10 -1.36 -3.16 18.91
CA ALA A 10 -0.22 -2.42 18.35
C ALA A 10 0.06 -2.81 16.89
N ALA A 11 0.00 -4.10 16.56
CA ALA A 11 0.18 -4.58 15.18
C ALA A 11 -0.91 -4.03 14.24
N LEU A 12 -2.17 -4.03 14.68
CA LEU A 12 -3.28 -3.45 13.93
C LEU A 12 -3.15 -1.93 13.77
N ALA A 13 -2.68 -1.22 14.79
CA ALA A 13 -2.42 0.22 14.72
C ALA A 13 -1.30 0.57 13.74
N ALA A 14 -0.19 -0.19 13.77
CA ALA A 14 0.91 0.00 12.83
C ALA A 14 0.50 -0.31 11.39
N ALA A 15 -0.32 -1.35 11.18
CA ALA A 15 -0.90 -1.66 9.88
C ALA A 15 -1.82 -0.52 9.41
N TRP A 16 -2.64 0.04 10.31
CA TRP A 16 -3.53 1.15 9.98
C TRP A 16 -2.75 2.39 9.51
N GLU A 17 -1.71 2.76 10.25
CA GLU A 17 -0.84 3.88 9.88
C GLU A 17 -0.20 3.66 8.52
N ALA A 18 0.33 2.46 8.28
CA ALA A 18 0.91 2.08 6.99
C ALA A 18 -0.08 2.26 5.83
N GLU A 19 -1.34 1.85 6.00
CA GLU A 19 -2.37 1.99 4.97
C GLU A 19 -2.75 3.45 4.70
N VAL A 20 -2.81 4.29 5.74
CA VAL A 20 -3.06 5.73 5.58
C VAL A 20 -1.91 6.40 4.80
N VAL A 21 -0.68 6.05 5.12
CA VAL A 21 0.52 6.55 4.43
C VAL A 21 0.55 6.05 2.97
N SER A 22 0.32 4.76 2.73
CA SER A 22 0.23 4.19 1.38
C SER A 22 -0.86 4.86 0.55
N ALA A 23 -2.05 5.12 1.11
CA ALA A 23 -3.12 5.81 0.40
C ALA A 23 -2.68 7.19 -0.10
N ARG A 24 -1.98 7.96 0.74
CA ARG A 24 -1.46 9.29 0.40
C ARG A 24 -0.34 9.21 -0.64
N ARG A 25 0.60 8.27 -0.48
CA ARG A 25 1.66 7.99 -1.49
C ARG A 25 1.04 7.71 -2.86
N MET A 26 0.03 6.85 -2.90
CA MET A 26 -0.65 6.51 -4.15
C MET A 26 -1.34 7.71 -4.80
N THR A 27 -1.98 8.57 -4.00
CA THR A 27 -2.57 9.81 -4.51
C THR A 27 -1.51 10.76 -5.06
N GLY A 28 -0.41 11.00 -4.33
CA GLY A 28 0.68 11.85 -4.81
C GLY A 28 1.36 11.31 -6.07
N LEU A 29 1.52 9.98 -6.20
CA LEU A 29 2.01 9.37 -7.43
C LEU A 29 1.02 9.55 -8.58
N ALA A 30 -0.28 9.40 -8.33
CA ALA A 30 -1.32 9.58 -9.35
C ALA A 30 -1.32 11.01 -9.91
N GLU A 31 -1.13 12.02 -9.07
CA GLU A 31 -1.08 13.44 -9.46
C GLU A 31 0.10 13.76 -10.39
N ARG A 32 1.19 12.98 -10.31
CA ARG A 32 2.35 13.11 -11.20
C ARG A 32 2.14 12.45 -12.57
N MET A 33 1.11 11.62 -12.73
CA MET A 33 0.91 10.85 -13.96
C MET A 33 0.19 11.66 -15.03
N THR A 34 0.85 11.77 -16.19
CA THR A 34 0.26 12.35 -17.40
C THR A 34 -0.76 11.39 -18.03
N ASP A 35 -0.44 10.09 -18.09
CA ASP A 35 -1.35 9.06 -18.58
C ASP A 35 -2.58 8.92 -17.65
N ALA A 36 -3.76 9.23 -18.19
CA ALA A 36 -5.03 9.21 -17.47
C ALA A 36 -5.41 7.81 -16.97
N ARG A 37 -5.04 6.75 -17.69
CA ARG A 37 -5.33 5.36 -17.30
C ARG A 37 -4.48 4.96 -16.10
N VAL A 38 -3.19 5.27 -16.14
CA VAL A 38 -2.27 5.00 -15.01
C VAL A 38 -2.72 5.82 -13.79
N ARG A 39 -3.01 7.11 -13.96
CA ARG A 39 -3.54 7.97 -12.90
C ARG A 39 -4.80 7.39 -12.25
N ALA A 40 -5.81 7.03 -13.05
CA ALA A 40 -7.05 6.45 -12.53
C ALA A 40 -6.79 5.15 -11.77
N ARG A 41 -5.86 4.32 -12.25
CA ARG A 41 -5.53 3.07 -11.60
C ARG A 41 -4.85 3.28 -10.25
N LEU A 42 -3.89 4.19 -10.15
CA LEU A 42 -3.25 4.55 -8.88
C LEU A 42 -4.27 5.12 -7.87
N MET A 43 -5.26 5.89 -8.32
CA MET A 43 -6.34 6.38 -7.47
C MET A 43 -7.24 5.26 -6.93
N VAL A 44 -7.48 4.21 -7.73
CA VAL A 44 -8.19 3.00 -7.27
C VAL A 44 -7.36 2.27 -6.20
N LEU A 45 -6.05 2.10 -6.41
CA LEU A 45 -5.16 1.51 -5.40
C LEU A 45 -5.14 2.32 -4.10
N ALA A 46 -5.16 3.67 -4.19
CA ALA A 46 -5.28 4.54 -3.03
C ALA A 46 -6.61 4.32 -2.27
N ALA A 47 -7.70 4.08 -3.00
CA ALA A 47 -9.00 3.80 -2.39
C ALA A 47 -9.02 2.46 -1.66
N PHE A 48 -8.35 1.43 -2.18
CA PHE A 48 -8.16 0.16 -1.47
C PHE A 48 -7.39 0.35 -0.16
N CYS A 49 -6.28 1.09 -0.17
CA CYS A 49 -5.53 1.39 1.06
C CYS A 49 -6.43 2.09 2.12
N ARG A 50 -7.28 3.04 1.70
CA ARG A 50 -8.27 3.67 2.60
C ARG A 50 -9.30 2.67 3.14
N ALA A 51 -9.75 1.72 2.32
CA ALA A 51 -10.64 0.66 2.77
C ALA A 51 -9.95 -0.27 3.78
N HIS A 52 -8.70 -0.64 3.54
CA HIS A 52 -7.88 -1.43 4.47
C HIS A 52 -7.77 -0.72 5.82
N ALA A 53 -7.38 0.57 5.82
CA ALA A 53 -7.30 1.39 7.02
C ALA A 53 -8.64 1.45 7.75
N SER A 54 -9.75 1.63 7.03
CA SER A 54 -11.09 1.71 7.63
C SER A 54 -11.47 0.41 8.35
N ARG A 55 -11.18 -0.76 7.75
CA ARG A 55 -11.41 -2.07 8.38
C ARG A 55 -10.55 -2.24 9.63
N LEU A 56 -9.28 -1.85 9.58
CA LEU A 56 -8.37 -1.93 10.73
C LEU A 56 -8.81 -1.03 11.89
N LEU A 57 -9.23 0.20 11.58
CA LEU A 57 -9.74 1.14 12.58
C LEU A 57 -11.00 0.59 13.26
N ALA A 58 -11.91 -0.04 12.51
CA ALA A 58 -13.09 -0.69 13.06
C ALA A 58 -12.71 -1.85 14.02
N ARG A 59 -11.68 -2.64 13.69
CA ARG A 59 -11.17 -3.68 14.60
C ARG A 59 -10.57 -3.10 15.87
N LEU A 60 -9.76 -2.05 15.75
CA LEU A 60 -9.19 -1.34 16.89
C LEU A 60 -10.27 -0.77 17.82
N ALA A 61 -11.30 -0.14 17.25
CA ALA A 61 -12.45 0.35 18.02
C ALA A 61 -13.15 -0.78 18.79
N ALA A 62 -13.36 -1.93 18.15
CA ALA A 62 -13.95 -3.11 18.80
C ALA A 62 -13.08 -3.68 19.94
N LEU A 63 -11.76 -3.44 19.91
CA LEU A 63 -10.82 -3.76 20.99
C LEU A 63 -10.70 -2.66 22.05
N GLY A 64 -11.54 -1.63 22.00
CA GLY A 64 -11.50 -0.48 22.92
C GLY A 64 -10.27 0.41 22.71
N ARG A 65 -9.81 0.55 21.46
CA ARG A 65 -8.68 1.40 21.08
C ARG A 65 -9.16 2.56 20.19
N GLY A 66 -8.57 3.74 20.38
CA GLY A 66 -8.78 4.91 19.54
C GLY A 66 -9.16 6.18 20.33
N PRO A 67 -9.18 7.35 19.66
CA PRO A 67 -8.68 7.59 18.29
C PRO A 67 -7.15 7.42 18.21
N LEU A 68 -6.65 6.98 17.06
CA LEU A 68 -5.22 6.88 16.82
C LEU A 68 -4.65 8.24 16.38
N PRO A 69 -3.38 8.55 16.68
CA PRO A 69 -2.71 9.73 16.14
C PRO A 69 -2.73 9.66 14.60
N VAL A 70 -3.17 10.74 13.97
CA VAL A 70 -3.22 10.83 12.50
C VAL A 70 -1.78 10.96 11.97
N PRO A 71 -1.35 10.12 11.01
CA PRO A 71 -0.03 10.24 10.41
C PRO A 71 0.15 11.60 9.72
N PRO A 72 1.38 12.11 9.56
CA PRO A 72 1.65 13.40 8.90
C PRO A 72 1.01 13.50 7.50
N GLU A 73 0.40 14.64 7.19
CA GLU A 73 -0.29 14.87 5.91
C GLU A 73 0.68 14.88 4.72
N GLU A 74 1.85 15.47 4.91
CA GLU A 74 2.88 15.57 3.89
C GLU A 74 3.67 14.27 3.78
N ILE A 75 3.77 13.75 2.56
CA ILE A 75 4.66 12.65 2.23
C ILE A 75 5.66 13.13 1.20
N ASP A 76 6.93 13.07 1.57
CA ASP A 76 8.01 13.28 0.63
C ASP A 76 8.11 12.07 -0.32
N LEU A 77 8.01 12.37 -1.60
CA LEU A 77 8.01 11.42 -2.70
C LEU A 77 9.17 11.78 -3.62
N ASP A 78 10.09 10.83 -3.80
CA ASP A 78 11.24 10.96 -4.70
C ASP A 78 10.80 11.40 -6.11
N PRO A 79 11.54 12.31 -6.79
CA PRO A 79 11.21 12.72 -8.16
C PRO A 79 11.14 11.55 -9.14
N ASP A 80 11.87 10.45 -8.89
CA ASP A 80 11.80 9.24 -9.68
C ASP A 80 10.53 8.43 -9.37
N THR A 81 9.48 8.68 -10.15
CA THR A 81 8.21 7.94 -10.04
C THR A 81 8.39 6.43 -10.19
N VAL A 82 9.27 5.96 -11.08
CA VAL A 82 9.46 4.52 -11.29
C VAL A 82 10.04 3.88 -10.04
N LEU A 83 11.00 4.56 -9.41
CA LEU A 83 11.56 4.13 -8.14
C LEU A 83 10.50 4.10 -7.04
N GLU A 84 9.65 5.12 -6.95
CA GLU A 84 8.55 5.15 -5.96
C GLU A 84 7.52 4.04 -6.19
N LEU A 85 7.12 3.75 -7.43
CA LEU A 85 6.23 2.63 -7.75
C LEU A 85 6.83 1.28 -7.32
N ARG A 86 8.14 1.09 -7.51
CA ARG A 86 8.86 -0.11 -7.06
C ARG A 86 8.93 -0.21 -5.54
N ARG A 87 9.26 0.89 -4.87
CA ARG A 87 9.30 0.97 -3.40
C ARG A 87 7.94 0.64 -2.82
N GLU A 88 6.88 1.23 -3.35
CA GLU A 88 5.51 1.00 -2.89
C GLU A 88 5.03 -0.42 -3.19
N GLY A 89 5.38 -0.99 -4.36
CA GLY A 89 5.09 -2.38 -4.69
C GLY A 89 5.81 -3.38 -3.77
N ALA A 90 7.08 -3.11 -3.43
CA ALA A 90 7.82 -3.90 -2.45
C ALA A 90 7.23 -3.75 -1.05
N PHE A 91 6.82 -2.54 -0.67
CA PHE A 91 6.15 -2.26 0.58
C PHE A 91 4.82 -3.02 0.71
N ALA A 92 4.00 -3.03 -0.35
CA ALA A 92 2.75 -3.78 -0.38
C ALA A 92 2.97 -5.29 -0.18
N ARG A 93 4.02 -5.85 -0.81
CA ARG A 93 4.43 -7.25 -0.58
C ARG A 93 4.81 -7.51 0.88
N ALA A 94 5.55 -6.59 1.50
CA ALA A 94 5.89 -6.68 2.92
C ALA A 94 4.66 -6.52 3.83
N SER A 95 3.71 -5.66 3.47
CA SER A 95 2.42 -5.52 4.16
C SER A 95 1.62 -6.83 4.12
N ALA A 96 1.55 -7.51 2.97
CA ALA A 96 0.89 -8.81 2.85
C ALA A 96 1.50 -9.87 3.80
N ALA A 97 2.83 -9.88 3.96
CA ALA A 97 3.51 -10.76 4.93
C ALA A 97 3.17 -10.38 6.39
N ARG A 98 3.17 -9.08 6.71
CA ARG A 98 2.76 -8.59 8.04
C ARG A 98 1.31 -8.95 8.37
N TYR A 99 0.41 -8.88 7.39
CA TYR A 99 -0.99 -9.25 7.59
C TYR A 99 -1.16 -10.74 7.92
N GLU A 100 -0.41 -11.64 7.29
CA GLU A 100 -0.42 -13.07 7.66
C GLU A 100 0.05 -13.28 9.09
N THR A 101 1.18 -12.70 9.48
CA THR A 101 1.67 -12.78 10.87
C THR A 101 0.65 -12.21 11.86
N THR A 102 -0.02 -11.12 11.49
CA THR A 102 -1.05 -10.48 12.33
C THR A 102 -2.32 -11.32 12.40
N ALA A 103 -2.72 -11.99 11.31
CA ALA A 103 -3.85 -12.90 11.27
C ALA A 103 -3.62 -14.13 12.17
N GLU A 104 -2.41 -14.70 12.13
CA GLU A 104 -2.00 -15.79 13.03
C GLU A 104 -2.03 -15.36 14.49
N MET A 105 -1.52 -14.15 14.80
CA MET A 105 -1.60 -13.58 16.13
C MET A 105 -3.06 -13.44 16.57
N ALA A 106 -3.93 -12.89 15.72
CA ALA A 106 -5.36 -12.74 16.01
C ALA A 106 -6.04 -14.10 16.28
N ARG A 107 -5.68 -15.16 15.54
CA ARG A 107 -6.16 -16.53 15.79
C ARG A 107 -5.71 -17.08 17.15
N GLN A 108 -4.46 -16.85 17.56
CA GLN A 108 -3.95 -17.21 18.90
C GLN A 108 -4.70 -16.48 20.02
N HIS A 109 -5.38 -15.38 19.68
CA HIS A 109 -6.20 -14.56 20.56
C HIS A 109 -7.69 -14.88 20.53
N ALA A 110 -8.13 -15.86 19.73
CA ALA A 110 -9.53 -16.11 19.42
C ALA A 110 -10.28 -14.90 18.83
N ASP A 111 -9.57 -13.91 18.28
CA ASP A 111 -10.15 -12.78 17.55
C ASP A 111 -10.25 -13.10 16.06
N LEU A 112 -11.22 -13.96 15.72
CA LEU A 112 -11.43 -14.43 14.35
C LEU A 112 -11.81 -13.31 13.38
N SER A 113 -12.49 -12.26 13.87
CA SER A 113 -12.86 -11.11 13.04
C SER A 113 -11.64 -10.28 12.64
N SER A 114 -10.68 -10.05 13.54
CA SER A 114 -9.41 -9.39 13.19
C SER A 114 -8.56 -10.27 12.28
N ALA A 115 -8.56 -11.59 12.51
CA ALA A 115 -7.87 -12.53 11.62
C ALA A 115 -8.41 -12.45 10.19
N TRP A 116 -9.73 -12.47 10.03
CA TRP A 116 -10.37 -12.36 8.71
C TRP A 116 -10.05 -11.05 8.00
N VAL A 117 -10.11 -9.91 8.71
CA VAL A 117 -9.73 -8.61 8.13
C VAL A 117 -8.29 -8.60 7.65
N CYS A 118 -7.37 -9.20 8.41
CA CYS A 118 -5.96 -9.28 7.99
C CYS A 118 -5.79 -10.17 6.74
N GLU A 119 -6.48 -11.31 6.65
CA GLU A 119 -6.40 -12.18 5.46
C GLU A 119 -6.99 -11.51 4.20
N LEU A 120 -8.08 -10.76 4.35
CA LEU A 120 -8.67 -9.99 3.26
C LEU A 120 -7.69 -8.93 2.77
N ASN A 121 -7.19 -8.07 3.67
CA ASN A 121 -6.22 -7.04 3.29
C ASN A 121 -4.93 -7.67 2.73
N ARG A 122 -4.47 -8.82 3.25
CA ARG A 122 -3.32 -9.54 2.69
C ARG A 122 -3.51 -9.87 1.21
N THR A 123 -4.67 -10.39 0.84
CA THR A 123 -4.96 -10.79 -0.54
C THR A 123 -4.94 -9.56 -1.45
N GLU A 124 -5.60 -8.49 -1.04
CA GLU A 124 -5.64 -7.23 -1.79
C GLU A 124 -4.24 -6.58 -1.88
N GLU A 125 -3.41 -6.68 -0.85
CA GLU A 125 -2.01 -6.21 -0.86
C GLU A 125 -1.12 -7.01 -1.83
N GLN A 126 -1.34 -8.32 -1.97
CA GLN A 126 -0.61 -9.11 -2.96
C GLN A 126 -0.94 -8.67 -4.38
N ASP A 127 -2.20 -8.38 -4.66
CA ASP A 127 -2.64 -7.87 -5.96
C ASP A 127 -2.10 -6.46 -6.22
N ARG A 128 -2.18 -5.58 -5.22
CA ARG A 128 -1.59 -4.23 -5.26
C ARG A 128 -0.09 -4.29 -5.54
N ALA A 129 0.64 -5.18 -4.88
CA ALA A 129 2.08 -5.35 -5.08
C ALA A 129 2.42 -5.76 -6.52
N ARG A 130 1.71 -6.77 -7.07
CA ARG A 130 1.90 -7.22 -8.46
C ARG A 130 1.66 -6.08 -9.44
N GLU A 131 0.61 -5.32 -9.21
CA GLU A 131 0.21 -4.26 -10.10
C GLU A 131 1.17 -3.08 -10.11
N LEU A 132 1.62 -2.62 -8.94
CA LEU A 132 2.59 -1.53 -8.84
C LEU A 132 3.91 -1.88 -9.52
N LEU A 133 4.36 -3.13 -9.36
CA LEU A 133 5.56 -3.63 -10.05
C LEU A 133 5.35 -3.68 -11.56
N ALA A 134 4.19 -4.13 -12.03
CA ALA A 134 3.86 -4.14 -13.45
C ALA A 134 3.79 -2.72 -14.05
N LEU A 135 3.24 -1.74 -13.32
CA LEU A 135 3.22 -0.34 -13.72
C LEU A 135 4.65 0.22 -13.81
N ALA A 136 5.52 -0.09 -12.85
CA ALA A 136 6.92 0.33 -12.88
C ALA A 136 7.70 -0.29 -14.06
N GLU A 137 7.49 -1.57 -14.34
CA GLU A 137 8.08 -2.26 -15.50
C GLU A 137 7.61 -1.66 -16.83
N GLY A 138 6.30 -1.40 -16.95
CA GLY A 138 5.72 -0.75 -18.12
C GLY A 138 6.28 0.66 -18.36
N ALA A 139 6.43 1.45 -17.30
CA ALA A 139 7.02 2.79 -17.36
C ALA A 139 8.49 2.74 -17.83
N LEU A 140 9.28 1.80 -17.33
CA LEU A 140 10.67 1.61 -17.77
C LEU A 140 10.77 1.21 -19.25
N ALA A 141 9.88 0.34 -19.71
CA ALA A 141 9.83 -0.05 -21.11
C ALA A 141 9.45 1.12 -22.03
N ALA A 142 8.62 2.07 -21.57
CA ALA A 142 8.32 3.30 -22.30
C ALA A 142 9.56 4.21 -22.41
N VAL A 143 10.22 4.50 -21.29
CA VAL A 143 11.43 5.36 -21.25
C VAL A 143 12.56 4.81 -22.14
N ARG A 144 12.78 3.49 -22.13
CA ARG A 144 13.79 2.84 -22.99
C ARG A 144 13.47 3.01 -24.47
N ARG A 145 12.19 2.89 -24.87
CA ARG A 145 11.77 3.08 -26.27
C ARG A 145 11.95 4.51 -26.72
N GLU A 146 11.57 5.48 -25.90
CA GLU A 146 11.77 6.91 -26.20
C GLU A 146 13.26 7.25 -26.38
N SER A 147 14.13 6.71 -25.51
CA SER A 147 15.59 6.91 -25.61
C SER A 147 16.19 6.32 -26.89
N GLN A 148 15.65 5.18 -27.38
CA GLN A 148 16.10 4.55 -28.63
C GLN A 148 15.64 5.30 -29.88
N VAL A 149 14.45 5.91 -29.86
CA VAL A 149 13.92 6.72 -30.96
C VAL A 149 14.75 8.00 -31.15
N VAL A 150 15.21 8.63 -30.06
CA VAL A 150 16.06 9.83 -30.11
C VAL A 150 17.49 9.51 -30.59
N ALA A 151 17.96 8.28 -30.42
CA ALA A 151 19.31 7.85 -30.82
C ALA A 151 19.41 7.34 -32.27
N ALA A 152 18.30 7.22 -33.00
CA ALA A 152 18.33 6.86 -34.42
C ALA A 152 18.87 8.07 -35.24
N PRO A 153 19.95 7.91 -36.02
CA PRO A 153 20.43 9.00 -36.87
C PRO A 153 19.34 9.37 -37.87
N ALA A 154 19.08 10.66 -38.04
CA ALA A 154 18.26 11.17 -39.13
C ALA A 154 19.05 10.97 -40.43
N ASP A 155 18.94 9.79 -41.02
CA ASP A 155 19.47 9.54 -42.35
C ASP A 155 18.78 10.51 -43.32
N SER A 156 19.57 11.44 -43.84
CA SER A 156 19.22 12.47 -44.83
C SER A 156 19.42 11.94 -46.25
#